data_AF-A0A7W6SHD6-F1
#
_entry.id   AF-A0A7W6SHD6-F1
#
_cell.length_a   1.000
_cell.length_b   1.000
_cell.length_c   1.000
_cell.angle_alpha   90.00
_cell.angle_beta   90.00
_cell.angle_gamma   90.00
#
_symmetry.space_group_name_H-M   'P 1'
#
loop_
_entity.id
_entity.type
_entity.pdbx_description
1 polymer ?
#
loop_
_entity_poly.entity_id
_entity_poly.type
_entity_poly.pdbx_seq_one_letter_code
_entity_poly.pdbx_strand_id
1 'polypeptide(L)'
;MTVPLRLDPASLKALRDGSLDAADAARLADMLRLKPGARSWATRAALAERDDLIGEYAMRYYADRTRNEQSQCIERDLARYEAGAWRHARAAPECPHRDPHRQLLWRIFKAWPVCLKARRINQIISGVTVCNRLP
;
A
#
# COMPACT_ATOMS: atom_id res chain seq x y z
N MET A 1 -0.66 -34.97 14.48
CA MET A 1 -0.48 -35.58 13.16
C MET A 1 -0.57 -34.47 12.12
N THR A 2 0.56 -34.09 11.52
CA THR A 2 0.64 -32.95 10.58
C THR A 2 0.47 -33.51 9.16
N VAL A 3 -0.64 -33.18 8.49
CA VAL A 3 -0.89 -33.59 7.11
C VAL A 3 0.14 -32.89 6.20
N PRO A 4 0.89 -33.60 5.33
CA PRO A 4 1.80 -32.96 4.41
C PRO A 4 1.03 -32.16 3.36
N LEU A 5 1.46 -30.91 3.16
CA LEU A 5 0.97 -29.98 2.13
C LEU A 5 1.03 -30.64 0.74
N ARG A 6 -0.12 -30.93 0.15
CA ARG A 6 -0.24 -31.08 -1.31
C ARG A 6 -0.73 -29.75 -1.87
N LEU A 7 0.21 -28.89 -2.26
CA LEU A 7 -0.11 -27.78 -3.16
C LEU A 7 -0.40 -28.42 -4.52
N ASP A 8 -1.58 -28.16 -5.07
CA ASP A 8 -1.90 -28.60 -6.41
C ASP A 8 -1.04 -27.83 -7.44
N PRO A 9 -0.73 -28.43 -8.59
CA PRO A 9 0.13 -27.82 -9.59
C PRO A 9 -0.44 -26.53 -10.20
N ALA A 10 -1.74 -26.26 -10.14
CA ALA A 10 -2.33 -25.02 -10.61
C ALA A 10 -2.00 -23.85 -9.65
N SER A 11 -2.04 -24.09 -8.34
CA SER A 11 -1.61 -23.13 -7.32
C SER A 11 -0.13 -22.74 -7.46
N LEU A 12 0.75 -23.68 -7.81
CA LEU A 12 2.17 -23.41 -8.09
C LEU A 12 2.36 -22.58 -9.37
N LYS A 13 1.53 -22.81 -10.38
CA LYS A 13 1.56 -22.05 -11.63
C LYS A 13 1.07 -20.61 -11.44
N ALA A 14 0.01 -20.40 -10.65
CA ALA A 14 -0.48 -19.07 -10.29
C ALA A 14 0.54 -18.26 -9.47
N LEU A 15 1.27 -18.91 -8.56
CA LEU A 15 2.42 -18.32 -7.85
C LEU A 15 3.53 -17.86 -8.80
N ARG A 16 3.80 -18.64 -9.85
CA ARG A 16 4.84 -18.35 -10.86
C ARG A 16 4.42 -17.22 -11.80
N ASP A 17 3.15 -17.15 -12.16
CA ASP A 17 2.63 -16.19 -13.14
C ASP A 17 2.15 -14.87 -12.48
N GLY A 18 2.25 -14.75 -11.15
CA GLY A 18 1.95 -13.53 -10.40
C GLY A 18 0.45 -13.20 -10.31
N SER A 19 -0.43 -14.12 -10.68
CA SER A 19 -1.87 -13.91 -10.79
C SER A 19 -2.65 -14.26 -9.51
N LEU A 20 -1.99 -14.25 -8.34
CA LEU A 20 -2.66 -14.60 -7.09
C LEU A 20 -3.65 -13.50 -6.71
N ASP A 21 -4.92 -13.87 -6.55
CA ASP A 21 -5.90 -12.94 -6.03
C ASP A 21 -5.67 -12.65 -4.54
N ALA A 22 -6.23 -11.54 -4.05
CA ALA A 22 -6.02 -11.10 -2.68
C ALA A 22 -6.56 -12.09 -1.62
N ALA A 23 -7.56 -12.91 -1.97
CA ALA A 23 -8.18 -13.87 -1.06
C ALA A 23 -7.33 -15.14 -0.91
N ASP A 24 -6.75 -15.62 -2.00
CA ASP A 24 -5.81 -16.73 -2.02
C ASP A 24 -4.48 -16.34 -1.38
N ALA A 25 -4.05 -15.09 -1.58
CA ALA A 25 -2.88 -14.52 -0.92
C ALA A 25 -3.05 -14.47 0.61
N ALA A 26 -4.25 -14.10 1.08
CA ALA A 26 -4.60 -14.11 2.49
C ALA A 26 -4.67 -15.53 3.08
N ARG A 27 -5.26 -16.49 2.36
CA ARG A 27 -5.32 -17.91 2.77
C ARG A 27 -3.92 -18.54 2.87
N LEU A 28 -3.05 -18.25 1.90
CA LEU A 28 -1.67 -18.73 1.94
C LEU A 28 -0.89 -18.12 3.12
N ALA A 29 -1.08 -16.83 3.40
CA ALA A 29 -0.43 -16.14 4.51
C ALA A 29 -0.84 -16.73 5.88
N ASP A 30 -2.12 -17.08 6.03
CA ASP A 30 -2.66 -17.71 7.24
C ASP A 30 -2.13 -19.14 7.43
N MET A 31 -2.13 -19.94 6.37
CA MET A 31 -1.57 -21.31 6.38
C MET A 31 -0.07 -21.34 6.73
N LEU A 32 0.69 -20.36 6.26
CA LEU A 32 2.13 -20.26 6.53
C LEU A 32 2.47 -19.64 7.90
N ARG A 33 1.45 -19.28 8.71
CA ARG A 33 1.60 -18.62 10.02
C ARG A 33 2.54 -17.40 9.96
N LEU A 34 2.54 -16.69 8.84
CA LEU A 34 3.42 -15.55 8.64
C LEU A 34 2.91 -14.40 9.51
N LYS A 35 3.58 -14.14 10.64
CA LYS A 35 3.35 -12.91 11.40
C LYS A 35 3.65 -11.69 10.52
N PRO A 36 2.79 -10.64 10.52
CA PRO A 36 3.12 -9.38 9.89
C PRO A 36 4.44 -8.83 10.45
N GLY A 37 5.40 -8.56 9.58
CA GLY A 37 6.73 -8.09 9.94
C GLY A 37 7.45 -7.60 8.69
N ALA A 38 8.39 -6.67 8.86
CA ALA A 38 9.05 -5.89 7.80
C ALA A 38 9.76 -6.69 6.67
N ARG A 39 9.70 -8.02 6.71
CA ARG A 39 10.26 -8.96 5.73
C ARG A 39 9.23 -9.88 5.08
N SER A 40 7.94 -9.82 5.44
CA SER A 40 6.92 -10.59 4.72
C SER A 40 6.70 -9.95 3.34
N TRP A 41 6.53 -10.80 2.33
CA TRP A 41 6.19 -10.37 0.97
C TRP A 41 4.92 -9.50 0.96
N ALA A 42 3.97 -9.79 1.87
CA ALA A 42 2.74 -9.02 2.03
C ALA A 42 3.00 -7.58 2.51
N THR A 43 3.89 -7.38 3.48
CA THR A 43 4.29 -6.03 3.91
C THR A 43 4.99 -5.27 2.79
N ARG A 44 5.86 -5.95 2.01
CA ARG A 44 6.50 -5.33 0.84
C ARG A 44 5.49 -4.93 -0.24
N ALA A 45 4.51 -5.80 -0.52
CA ALA A 45 3.46 -5.53 -1.49
C ALA A 45 2.60 -4.33 -1.06
N ALA A 46 2.16 -4.29 0.20
CA ALA A 46 1.38 -3.18 0.74
C ALA A 46 2.14 -1.83 0.70
N LEU A 47 3.45 -1.85 0.99
CA LEU A 47 4.30 -0.66 0.90
C LEU A 47 4.50 -0.21 -0.57
N ALA A 48 4.69 -1.16 -1.49
CA ALA A 48 4.80 -0.85 -2.92
C ALA A 48 3.50 -0.26 -3.47
N GLU A 49 2.35 -0.87 -3.15
CA GLU A 49 1.03 -0.36 -3.54
C GLU A 49 0.80 1.07 -3.03
N ARG A 50 1.14 1.34 -1.75
CA ARG A 50 1.07 2.70 -1.20
C ARG A 50 1.95 3.66 -2.00
N ASP A 51 3.19 3.27 -2.29
CA ASP A 51 4.16 4.12 -2.95
C ASP A 51 3.72 4.44 -4.40
N ASP A 52 3.13 3.47 -5.11
CA ASP A 52 2.53 3.65 -6.43
C ASP A 52 1.32 4.60 -6.37
N LEU A 53 0.42 4.43 -5.40
CA LEU A 53 -0.72 5.31 -5.19
C LEU A 53 -0.31 6.75 -4.88
N ILE A 54 0.78 6.95 -4.14
CA ILE A 54 1.35 8.29 -3.88
C ILE A 54 1.89 8.90 -5.17
N GLY A 55 2.55 8.11 -6.01
CA GLY A 55 3.00 8.54 -7.34
C GLY A 55 1.82 8.95 -8.23
N GLU A 56 0.78 8.13 -8.31
CA GLU A 56 -0.46 8.45 -9.04
C GLU A 56 -1.08 9.76 -8.53
N TYR A 57 -1.19 9.90 -7.21
CA TYR A 57 -1.79 11.07 -6.59
C TYR A 57 -0.99 12.35 -6.87
N ALA A 58 0.35 12.28 -6.82
CA ALA A 58 1.23 13.39 -7.17
C ALA A 58 1.02 13.82 -8.64
N MET A 59 1.02 12.86 -9.56
CA MET A 59 0.84 13.10 -10.99
C MET A 59 -0.56 13.59 -11.34
N ARG A 60 -1.58 13.18 -10.59
CA ARG A 60 -2.97 13.55 -10.89
C ARG A 60 -3.36 14.95 -10.39
N TYR A 61 -2.85 15.35 -9.23
CA TYR A 61 -3.30 16.58 -8.55
C TYR A 61 -2.25 17.68 -8.46
N TYR A 62 -0.97 17.37 -8.68
CA TYR A 62 0.13 18.31 -8.49
C TYR A 62 1.21 18.20 -9.59
N ALA A 63 0.85 17.78 -10.80
CA ALA A 63 1.78 17.59 -11.91
C ALA A 63 2.61 18.83 -12.27
N ASP A 64 2.02 20.01 -12.07
CA ASP A 64 2.59 21.33 -12.36
C ASP A 64 3.53 21.85 -11.27
N ARG A 65 3.60 21.17 -10.12
CA ARG A 65 4.39 21.58 -8.96
C ARG A 65 5.76 20.94 -8.94
N THR A 66 6.72 21.60 -8.28
CA THR A 66 8.01 20.98 -8.01
C THR A 66 7.84 19.79 -7.07
N ARG A 67 8.74 18.79 -7.14
CA ARG A 67 8.69 17.61 -6.26
C ARG A 67 8.62 17.94 -4.77
N ASN A 68 9.29 19.02 -4.34
CA ASN A 68 9.24 19.45 -2.96
C ASN A 68 7.84 19.95 -2.58
N GLU A 69 7.25 20.80 -3.41
CA GLU A 69 5.88 21.30 -3.20
C GLU A 69 4.84 20.18 -3.28
N GLN A 70 4.98 19.25 -4.22
CA GLN A 70 4.16 18.04 -4.29
C GLN A 70 4.20 17.31 -2.94
N SER A 71 5.38 17.03 -2.42
CA SER A 71 5.52 16.28 -1.16
C SER A 71 4.89 16.95 0.05
N GLN A 72 4.97 18.28 0.14
CA GLN A 72 4.34 19.07 1.20
C GLN A 72 2.82 19.13 1.05
N CYS A 73 2.31 19.28 -0.17
CA CYS A 73 0.87 19.28 -0.42
C CYS A 73 0.26 17.92 -0.08
N ILE A 74 0.92 16.83 -0.49
CA ILE A 74 0.48 15.47 -0.20
C ILE A 74 0.52 15.17 1.30
N GLU A 75 1.58 15.55 2.03
CA GLU A 75 1.62 15.41 3.49
C GLU A 75 0.42 16.11 4.15
N ARG A 76 0.14 17.34 3.74
CA ARG A 76 -0.97 18.12 4.29
C ARG A 76 -2.32 17.45 4.01
N ASP A 77 -2.53 16.95 2.80
CA ASP A 77 -3.79 16.30 2.42
C ASP A 77 -3.97 14.96 3.15
N LEU A 78 -2.90 14.17 3.28
CA LEU A 78 -2.91 12.94 4.09
C LEU A 78 -3.22 13.24 5.56
N ALA A 79 -2.55 14.22 6.16
CA ALA A 79 -2.77 14.61 7.55
C ALA A 79 -4.20 15.11 7.79
N ARG A 80 -4.74 15.91 6.87
CA ARG A 80 -6.13 16.39 6.94
C ARG A 80 -7.13 15.24 6.83
N TYR A 81 -6.86 14.28 5.95
CA TYR A 81 -7.72 13.12 5.76
C TYR A 81 -7.71 12.18 6.97
N GLU A 82 -6.52 11.91 7.52
CA GLU A 82 -6.31 11.12 8.73
C GLU A 82 -7.07 11.69 9.94
N ALA A 83 -6.95 13.00 10.15
CA ALA A 83 -7.56 13.68 11.28
C ALA A 83 -9.11 13.69 11.23
N GLY A 84 -9.69 13.58 10.03
CA GLY A 84 -11.14 13.65 9.81
C GLY A 84 -11.73 12.35 9.29
N ALA A 85 -11.82 12.24 7.96
CA ALA A 85 -12.61 11.22 7.29
C ALA A 85 -12.12 9.79 7.54
N TRP A 86 -10.81 9.61 7.76
CA TRP A 86 -10.22 8.27 7.92
C TRP A 86 -10.82 7.48 9.08
N ARG A 87 -11.09 8.13 10.22
CA ARG A 87 -11.67 7.47 11.41
C ARG A 87 -12.96 6.73 11.09
N HIS A 88 -13.80 7.30 10.23
CA HIS A 88 -15.09 6.73 9.83
C HIS A 88 -14.96 5.77 8.64
N ALA A 89 -14.01 6.03 7.73
CA ALA A 89 -13.87 5.26 6.50
C ALA A 89 -12.97 4.01 6.64
N ARG A 90 -12.17 3.89 7.70
CA ARG A 90 -11.16 2.81 7.85
C ARG A 90 -11.74 1.39 7.84
N ALA A 91 -12.92 1.22 8.41
CA ALA A 91 -13.56 -0.09 8.58
C ALA A 91 -14.38 -0.50 7.36
N ALA A 92 -14.60 0.42 6.41
CA ALA A 92 -15.36 0.11 5.22
C ALA A 92 -14.60 -0.91 4.35
N PRO A 93 -15.30 -1.94 3.82
CA PRO A 93 -14.70 -2.88 2.87
C PRO A 93 -14.43 -2.21 1.51
N GLU A 94 -15.28 -1.25 1.12
CA GLU A 94 -15.19 -0.49 -0.11
C GLU A 94 -15.04 1.01 0.18
N CYS A 95 -14.58 1.78 -0.81
CA CYS A 95 -14.39 3.21 -0.61
C CYS A 95 -15.74 3.93 -0.47
N PRO A 96 -16.01 4.62 0.67
CA PRO A 96 -17.28 5.30 0.89
C PRO A 96 -17.36 6.68 0.22
N HIS A 97 -16.28 7.14 -0.42
CA HIS A 97 -16.19 8.48 -1.00
C HIS A 97 -16.58 8.48 -2.47
N ARG A 98 -17.39 9.46 -2.88
CA ARG A 98 -17.71 9.71 -4.29
C ARG A 98 -16.67 10.57 -5.01
N ASP A 99 -15.93 11.35 -4.24
CA ASP A 99 -14.90 12.25 -4.75
C ASP A 99 -13.61 11.48 -5.08
N PRO A 100 -13.09 11.56 -6.33
CA PRO A 100 -11.89 10.82 -6.74
C PRO A 100 -10.64 11.15 -5.91
N HIS A 101 -10.51 12.38 -5.41
CA HIS A 101 -9.37 12.80 -4.61
C HIS A 101 -9.36 12.09 -3.25
N ARG A 102 -10.51 12.06 -2.56
CA ARG A 102 -10.70 11.30 -1.32
C ARG A 102 -10.67 9.79 -1.52
N GLN A 103 -11.07 9.28 -2.69
CA GLN A 103 -10.93 7.86 -3.01
C GLN A 103 -9.47 7.41 -3.03
N LEU A 104 -8.60 8.19 -3.68
CA LEU A 104 -7.17 7.92 -3.69
C LEU A 104 -6.55 8.00 -2.29
N LEU A 105 -6.91 9.03 -1.50
CA LEU A 105 -6.45 9.12 -0.11
C LEU A 105 -6.89 7.92 0.74
N TRP A 106 -8.14 7.46 0.57
CA TRP A 106 -8.63 6.26 1.24
C TRP A 106 -7.82 5.01 0.83
N ARG A 107 -7.55 4.83 -0.46
CA ARG A 107 -6.74 3.70 -0.97
C ARG A 107 -5.32 3.72 -0.39
N ILE A 108 -4.68 4.89 -0.31
CA ILE A 108 -3.35 5.05 0.30
C ILE A 108 -3.36 4.57 1.76
N PHE A 109 -4.34 5.00 2.56
CA PHE A 109 -4.45 4.58 3.96
C PHE A 109 -4.90 3.12 4.13
N LYS A 110 -5.65 2.55 3.19
CA LYS A 110 -6.00 1.12 3.18
C LYS A 110 -4.80 0.23 2.90
N ALA A 111 -3.92 0.64 1.98
CA ALA A 111 -2.67 -0.07 1.71
C ALA A 111 -1.76 -0.04 2.95
N TRP A 112 -1.60 1.13 3.58
CA TRP A 112 -0.83 1.25 4.81
C TRP A 112 -1.30 2.43 5.69
N PRO A 113 -1.82 2.19 6.90
CA PRO A 113 -2.51 3.21 7.70
C PRO A 113 -1.54 4.08 8.52
N VAL A 114 -0.53 4.64 7.86
CA VAL A 114 0.43 5.56 8.48
C VAL A 114 0.56 6.82 7.63
N CYS A 115 0.33 7.97 8.25
CA CYS A 115 0.56 9.26 7.62
C CYS A 115 2.05 9.51 7.38
N LEU A 116 2.42 9.76 6.13
CA LEU A 116 3.80 9.99 5.72
C LEU A 116 4.17 11.47 5.80
N LYS A 117 5.41 11.73 6.20
CA LYS A 117 6.03 13.06 6.16
C LYS A 117 6.51 13.40 4.75
N ALA A 118 6.55 14.69 4.40
CA ALA A 118 6.98 15.19 3.10
C ALA A 118 8.34 14.62 2.67
N ARG A 119 9.30 14.47 3.61
CA ARG A 119 10.59 13.85 3.32
C ARG A 119 10.46 12.44 2.73
N ARG A 120 9.59 11.60 3.29
CA ARG A 120 9.39 10.23 2.79
C ARG A 120 8.62 10.22 1.48
N ILE A 121 7.63 11.08 1.34
CA ILE A 121 6.87 11.25 0.09
C ILE A 121 7.80 11.70 -1.05
N ASN A 122 8.72 12.62 -0.78
CA ASN A 122 9.71 13.07 -1.75
C ASN A 122 10.62 11.91 -2.21
N GLN A 123 11.06 11.04 -1.29
CA GLN A 123 11.83 9.83 -1.65
C GLN A 123 11.04 8.91 -2.59
N ILE A 124 9.75 8.72 -2.32
CA ILE A 124 8.86 7.90 -3.15
C ILE A 124 8.74 8.50 -4.56
N ILE A 125 8.37 9.78 -4.66
CA ILE A 125 8.16 10.46 -5.94
C ILE A 125 9.46 10.60 -6.74
N SER A 126 10.60 10.76 -6.06
CA SER A 126 11.91 10.83 -6.74
C SER A 126 12.41 9.49 -7.25
N GLY A 127 11.72 8.38 -6.97
CA GLY A 127 12.18 7.04 -7.29
C GLY A 127 13.43 6.62 -6.50
N VAL A 128 13.81 7.39 -5.47
CA VAL A 128 14.83 6.98 -4.51
C VAL A 128 14.18 5.95 -3.60
N THR A 129 14.08 4.74 -4.10
CA THR A 129 13.85 3.57 -3.25
C THR A 129 15.05 3.54 -2.32
N VAL A 130 14.85 3.99 -1.08
CA VAL A 130 15.76 3.63 0.00
C VAL A 130 15.61 2.12 0.11
N CYS A 131 16.43 1.38 -0.63
CA CYS A 131 16.84 0.06 -0.23
C CYS A 131 17.28 0.25 1.22
N ASN A 132 16.43 -0.12 2.16
CA ASN A 132 16.83 -0.33 3.54
C ASN A 132 17.87 -1.45 3.50
N ARG A 133 19.11 -1.10 3.16
CA ARG A 133 20.31 -1.78 3.62
C ARG A 133 20.32 -1.50 5.11
N LEU A 134 19.97 -2.51 5.89
CA LEU A 134 20.46 -2.64 7.24
C LEU A 134 21.12 -4.03 7.35
N PRO A 135 22.21 -4.11 8.14
CA PRO A 135 23.26 -5.13 8.06
C PRO A 135 22.78 -6.58 8.24
#